data_AF-A0A183MM69-F1
#
_entry.id   AF-A0A183MM69-F1
#
_cell.length_a   1.000
_cell.length_b   1.000
_cell.length_c   1.000
_cell.angle_alpha   90.00
_cell.angle_beta   90.00
_cell.angle_gamma   90.00
#
_symmetry.space_group_name_H-M   'P 1'
#
loop_
_entity.id
_entity.type
_entity.pdbx_description
1 polymer ?
#
loop_
_entity_poly.entity_id
_entity_poly.type
_entity_poly.pdbx_seq_one_letter_code
_entity_poly.pdbx_strand_id
1 'polypeptide(L)'
;MIPIEDNIITTTTTTTITPNHNHNNTNMNKSKELLFSTPFINTMIIIGIFLTICSICTVIGNLLVVLAIGLVKKLRTPSNFLIVSLAVSDLLVGLLVQPLATLRELYGYWPFGEGMCDMFISFDVLMCTASILNLCAISIDRYLAITRPLRYAAKRTPKRMMIMILIVWLFSALISIPPMFGFKEPFVTGLCEYSSNIIYQIYATCGAFYIPLIVMLILYGRILILARNMAHADAKQQRSLVSSNWVCPKLPPVKKRNSRHQNESKAVKTLGIIMGCFCLCWLPFFIIAVSFILKIIIIIIIGIILY
;
A
#
# COMPACT_ATOMS: atom_id res chain seq x y z
N MET A 1 6.61 -16.04 21.65
CA MET A 1 7.27 -16.13 22.97
C MET A 1 7.22 -17.59 23.41
N ILE A 2 8.29 -18.33 23.14
CA ILE A 2 8.48 -19.73 23.55
C ILE A 2 9.58 -19.68 24.61
N PRO A 3 9.37 -20.15 25.87
CA PRO A 3 10.42 -20.10 26.86
C PRO A 3 11.39 -21.28 26.67
N ILE A 4 12.68 -20.95 26.74
CA ILE A 4 13.80 -21.86 26.97
C ILE A 4 13.91 -22.00 28.50
N GLU A 5 13.94 -23.22 29.04
CA GLU A 5 14.15 -23.45 30.47
C GLU A 5 15.44 -24.24 30.69
N ASP A 6 16.29 -23.67 31.54
CA ASP A 6 17.65 -24.08 31.88
C ASP A 6 17.69 -25.29 32.81
N ASN A 7 18.66 -26.17 32.58
CA ASN A 7 18.99 -27.31 33.45
C ASN A 7 19.72 -26.84 34.73
N ILE A 8 19.17 -27.15 35.91
CA ILE A 8 19.93 -27.16 37.17
C ILE A 8 19.76 -28.52 37.86
N ILE A 9 20.90 -29.16 38.12
CA ILE A 9 21.08 -30.43 38.80
C ILE A 9 21.10 -30.18 40.31
N THR A 10 20.25 -30.85 41.10
CA THR A 10 20.53 -31.14 42.52
C THR A 10 19.91 -32.48 42.91
N THR A 11 20.72 -33.29 43.60
CA THR A 11 20.60 -34.71 43.89
C THR A 11 19.71 -35.01 45.12
N THR A 12 19.31 -36.30 45.25
CA THR A 12 18.73 -37.04 46.40
C THR A 12 17.19 -37.01 46.45
N THR A 13 16.43 -38.11 46.37
CA THR A 13 16.55 -39.41 47.05
C THR A 13 15.71 -40.48 46.33
N THR A 14 16.18 -41.73 46.40
CA THR A 14 15.66 -42.96 45.81
C THR A 14 14.21 -43.32 46.19
N THR A 15 13.33 -43.45 45.20
CA THR A 15 12.21 -44.40 45.22
C THR A 15 12.05 -45.01 43.83
N THR A 16 12.24 -46.33 43.76
CA THR A 16 12.03 -47.18 42.59
C THR A 16 10.55 -47.16 42.22
N ILE A 17 10.18 -46.35 41.22
CA ILE A 17 8.93 -46.47 40.48
C ILE A 17 9.32 -46.55 39.01
N THR A 18 8.97 -47.66 38.38
CA THR A 18 9.14 -47.89 36.94
C THR A 18 8.46 -46.78 36.14
N PRO A 19 9.15 -46.07 35.22
CA PRO A 19 8.50 -45.02 34.44
C PRO A 19 7.70 -45.67 33.31
N ASN A 20 6.40 -45.39 33.33
CA ASN A 20 5.45 -45.72 32.28
C ASN A 20 5.78 -44.89 31.02
N HIS A 21 6.58 -45.46 30.11
CA HIS A 21 7.19 -44.75 28.97
C HIS A 21 6.19 -44.35 27.86
N ASN A 22 4.89 -44.66 27.99
CA ASN A 22 3.92 -44.52 26.90
C ASN A 22 2.99 -43.29 26.99
N HIS A 23 2.98 -42.55 28.11
CA HIS A 23 2.03 -41.44 28.28
C HIS A 23 2.56 -40.06 27.80
N ASN A 24 3.88 -39.86 27.79
CA ASN A 24 4.47 -38.60 27.32
C ASN A 24 4.54 -38.52 25.79
N ASN A 25 4.74 -39.66 25.10
CA ASN A 25 4.74 -39.72 23.64
C ASN A 25 3.35 -39.49 23.04
N THR A 26 2.29 -39.92 23.73
CA THR A 26 0.91 -39.75 23.26
C THR A 26 0.47 -38.28 23.35
N ASN A 27 0.83 -37.54 24.40
CA ASN A 27 0.49 -36.11 24.52
C ASN A 27 1.31 -35.21 23.59
N MET A 28 2.57 -35.57 23.30
CA MET A 28 3.43 -34.85 22.34
C MET A 28 3.02 -35.11 20.88
N ASN A 29 2.53 -36.32 20.57
CA ASN A 29 1.96 -36.63 19.26
C ASN A 29 0.58 -35.98 19.06
N LYS A 30 -0.24 -35.91 20.12
CA LYS A 30 -1.57 -35.30 20.07
C LYS A 30 -1.53 -33.77 19.94
N SER A 31 -0.52 -33.12 20.52
CA SER A 31 -0.26 -31.68 20.33
C SER A 31 0.31 -31.36 18.94
N LYS A 32 1.15 -32.25 18.38
CA LYS A 32 1.60 -32.17 16.97
C LYS A 32 0.46 -32.45 15.98
N GLU A 33 -0.42 -33.42 16.25
CA GLU A 33 -1.62 -33.66 15.43
C GLU A 33 -2.62 -32.50 15.50
N LEU A 34 -2.76 -31.83 16.65
CA LEU A 34 -3.64 -30.67 16.79
C LEU A 34 -3.09 -29.44 16.02
N LEU A 35 -1.77 -29.24 16.02
CA LEU A 35 -1.09 -28.22 15.20
C LEU A 35 -1.18 -28.51 13.69
N PHE A 36 -1.29 -29.78 13.29
CA PHE A 36 -1.51 -30.24 11.91
C PHE A 36 -2.96 -30.64 11.63
N SER A 37 -3.93 -30.01 12.30
CA SER A 37 -5.34 -30.23 12.00
C SER A 37 -5.60 -29.92 10.51
N THR A 38 -6.16 -30.88 9.76
CA THR A 38 -6.58 -30.71 8.36
C THR A 38 -7.27 -29.37 8.03
N PRO A 39 -8.13 -28.77 8.88
CA PRO A 39 -8.67 -27.43 8.62
C PRO A 39 -7.61 -26.32 8.52
N PHE A 40 -6.56 -26.36 9.34
CA PHE A 40 -5.50 -25.33 9.36
C PHE A 40 -4.66 -25.37 8.07
N ILE A 41 -4.27 -26.57 7.63
CA ILE A 41 -3.52 -26.79 6.38
C ILE A 41 -4.37 -26.37 5.18
N ASN A 42 -5.66 -26.72 5.17
CA ASN A 42 -6.57 -26.31 4.11
C ASN A 42 -6.70 -24.78 4.02
N THR A 43 -6.77 -24.08 5.16
CA THR A 43 -6.79 -22.61 5.19
C THR A 43 -5.50 -22.02 4.61
N MET A 44 -4.33 -22.54 4.98
CA MET A 44 -3.03 -22.06 4.45
C MET A 44 -2.92 -22.27 2.94
N ILE A 45 -3.37 -23.43 2.43
CA ILE A 45 -3.39 -23.71 0.99
C ILE A 45 -4.34 -22.77 0.25
N ILE A 46 -5.55 -22.53 0.79
CA ILE A 46 -6.52 -21.62 0.17
C ILE A 46 -5.97 -20.19 0.11
N ILE A 47 -5.38 -19.70 1.21
CA ILE A 47 -4.75 -18.38 1.26
C ILE A 47 -3.58 -18.32 0.27
N GLY A 48 -2.71 -19.34 0.24
CA GLY A 48 -1.58 -19.41 -0.68
C GLY A 48 -1.99 -19.38 -2.16
N ILE A 49 -3.03 -20.13 -2.54
CA ILE A 49 -3.59 -20.11 -3.90
C ILE A 49 -4.14 -18.71 -4.22
N PHE A 50 -4.91 -18.12 -3.32
CA PHE A 50 -5.47 -16.78 -3.49
C PHE A 50 -4.37 -15.73 -3.68
N LEU A 51 -3.36 -15.71 -2.82
CA LEU A 51 -2.23 -14.78 -2.89
C LEU A 51 -1.42 -14.96 -4.19
N THR A 52 -1.22 -16.20 -4.62
CA THR A 52 -0.55 -16.51 -5.90
C THR A 52 -1.34 -15.95 -7.09
N ILE A 53 -2.66 -16.13 -7.12
CA ILE A 53 -3.53 -15.57 -8.17
C ILE A 53 -3.46 -14.04 -8.14
N CYS A 54 -3.54 -13.41 -6.97
CA CYS A 54 -3.38 -11.97 -6.82
C CYS A 54 -2.02 -11.48 -7.33
N SER A 55 -0.94 -12.22 -7.06
CA SER A 55 0.42 -11.92 -7.55
C SER A 55 0.48 -11.94 -9.08
N ILE A 56 -0.07 -12.99 -9.71
CA ILE A 56 -0.12 -13.12 -11.18
C ILE A 56 -0.93 -11.98 -11.80
N CYS A 57 -2.12 -11.69 -11.26
CA CYS A 57 -2.97 -10.59 -11.73
C CYS A 57 -2.27 -9.23 -11.59
N THR A 58 -1.53 -9.01 -10.50
CA THR A 58 -0.77 -7.78 -10.26
C THR A 58 0.32 -7.60 -11.32
N VAL A 59 1.08 -8.67 -11.60
CA VAL A 59 2.14 -8.64 -12.61
C VAL A 59 1.58 -8.38 -14.01
N ILE A 60 0.57 -9.15 -14.42
CA ILE A 60 -0.04 -9.01 -15.75
C ILE A 60 -0.67 -7.63 -15.91
N GLY A 61 -1.46 -7.17 -14.93
CA GLY A 61 -2.15 -5.89 -15.00
C GLY A 61 -1.19 -4.71 -15.15
N ASN A 62 -0.14 -4.67 -14.33
CA ASN A 62 0.84 -3.58 -14.39
C ASN A 62 1.75 -3.67 -15.61
N LEU A 63 2.12 -4.86 -16.07
CA LEU A 63 2.83 -5.05 -17.32
C LEU A 63 2.03 -4.51 -18.51
N LEU A 64 0.72 -4.80 -18.56
CA LEU A 64 -0.17 -4.26 -19.59
C LEU A 64 -0.23 -2.73 -19.57
N VAL A 65 -0.22 -2.09 -18.40
CA VAL A 65 -0.18 -0.62 -18.29
C VAL A 65 1.12 -0.06 -18.88
N VAL A 66 2.27 -0.64 -18.53
CA VAL A 66 3.58 -0.24 -19.07
C VAL A 66 3.61 -0.42 -20.59
N LEU A 67 3.17 -1.58 -21.08
CA LEU A 67 3.10 -1.87 -22.52
C LEU A 67 2.14 -0.94 -23.25
N ALA A 68 0.96 -0.64 -22.70
CA ALA A 68 -0.01 0.25 -23.32
C ALA A 68 0.56 1.66 -23.53
N ILE A 69 1.24 2.22 -22.53
CA ILE A 69 1.87 3.55 -22.64
C ILE A 69 3.11 3.48 -23.55
N GLY A 70 3.88 2.40 -23.45
CA GLY A 70 5.06 2.14 -24.26
C GLY A 70 4.75 2.00 -25.74
N LEU A 71 3.69 1.29 -26.13
CA LEU A 71 3.35 0.99 -27.52
C LEU A 71 2.47 2.07 -28.16
N VAL A 72 1.54 2.67 -27.40
CA VAL A 72 0.59 3.64 -27.96
C VAL A 72 1.17 5.06 -27.88
N LYS A 73 1.68 5.57 -29.01
CA LYS A 73 2.27 6.93 -29.12
C LYS A 73 1.39 8.04 -28.54
N LYS A 74 0.06 7.95 -28.73
CA LYS A 74 -0.92 8.94 -28.21
C LYS A 74 -0.95 9.01 -26.68
N LEU A 75 -0.56 7.92 -25.98
CA LEU A 75 -0.50 7.85 -24.53
C LEU A 75 0.85 8.33 -23.97
N ARG A 76 1.87 8.60 -24.79
CA ARG A 76 3.19 9.07 -24.33
C ARG A 76 3.19 10.56 -23.97
N THR A 77 2.31 10.94 -23.04
CA THR A 77 2.22 12.31 -22.51
C THR A 77 3.04 12.44 -21.23
N PRO A 78 3.53 13.64 -20.85
CA PRO A 78 4.29 13.82 -19.61
C PRO A 78 3.56 13.30 -18.36
N SER A 79 2.23 13.37 -18.35
CA SER A 79 1.39 12.80 -17.27
C SER A 79 1.64 11.34 -17.00
N ASN A 80 1.85 10.58 -18.06
CA ASN A 80 1.76 9.14 -18.01
C ASN A 80 3.08 8.53 -17.51
N PHE A 81 4.13 9.34 -17.35
CA PHE A 81 5.35 8.93 -16.64
C PHE A 81 5.07 8.56 -15.18
N LEU A 82 4.19 9.30 -14.49
CA LEU A 82 3.79 8.96 -13.11
C LEU A 82 3.00 7.64 -13.06
N ILE A 83 2.17 7.37 -14.07
CA ILE A 83 1.42 6.11 -14.19
C ILE A 83 2.37 4.94 -14.47
N VAL A 84 3.37 5.14 -15.32
CA VAL A 84 4.42 4.14 -15.56
C VAL A 84 5.22 3.88 -14.29
N SER A 85 5.61 4.93 -13.55
CA SER A 85 6.35 4.75 -12.28
C SER A 85 5.53 3.95 -11.26
N LEU A 86 4.22 4.23 -11.14
CA LEU A 86 3.31 3.44 -10.31
C LEU A 86 3.24 1.98 -10.76
N ALA A 87 3.06 1.74 -12.06
CA ALA A 87 2.99 0.38 -12.59
C ALA A 87 4.31 -0.38 -12.39
N VAL A 88 5.47 0.30 -12.46
CA VAL A 88 6.77 -0.31 -12.19
C VAL A 88 6.91 -0.68 -10.71
N SER A 89 6.51 0.18 -9.76
CA SER A 89 6.56 -0.18 -8.34
C SER A 89 5.64 -1.36 -8.02
N ASP A 90 4.41 -1.37 -8.55
CA ASP A 90 3.47 -2.48 -8.35
C ASP A 90 3.92 -3.79 -9.04
N LEU A 91 4.57 -3.70 -10.20
CA LEU A 91 5.18 -4.85 -10.86
C LEU A 91 6.29 -5.46 -9.99
N LEU A 92 7.13 -4.63 -9.38
CA LEU A 92 8.19 -5.08 -8.48
C LEU A 92 7.63 -5.70 -7.20
N VAL A 93 6.52 -5.17 -6.65
CA VAL A 93 5.79 -5.83 -5.56
C VAL A 93 5.32 -7.23 -5.98
N GLY A 94 4.68 -7.33 -7.15
CA GLY A 94 4.17 -8.62 -7.64
C GLY A 94 5.23 -9.64 -8.03
N LEU A 95 6.44 -9.20 -8.41
CA LEU A 95 7.53 -10.08 -8.81
C LEU A 95 8.45 -10.47 -7.66
N LEU A 96 8.71 -9.56 -6.71
CA LEU A 96 9.75 -9.75 -5.69
C LEU A 96 9.16 -9.96 -4.30
N VAL A 97 8.10 -9.22 -3.96
CA VAL A 97 7.57 -9.17 -2.59
C VAL A 97 6.49 -10.23 -2.39
N GLN A 98 5.48 -10.26 -3.26
CA GLN A 98 4.34 -11.17 -3.12
C GLN A 98 4.70 -12.67 -3.15
N PRO A 99 5.65 -13.14 -3.98
CA PRO A 99 6.07 -14.54 -3.95
C PRO A 99 6.71 -14.94 -2.62
N LEU A 100 7.59 -14.11 -2.08
CA LEU A 100 8.24 -14.35 -0.78
C LEU A 100 7.24 -14.28 0.38
N ALA A 101 6.28 -13.35 0.32
CA ALA A 101 5.18 -13.26 1.29
C ALA A 101 4.30 -14.52 1.26
N THR A 102 3.98 -15.03 0.06
CA THR A 102 3.20 -16.27 -0.12
C THR A 102 3.94 -17.48 0.43
N LEU A 103 5.25 -17.57 0.18
CA LEU A 103 6.07 -18.66 0.71
C LEU A 103 6.13 -18.64 2.23
N ARG A 104 6.30 -17.45 2.84
CA ARG A 104 6.25 -17.29 4.30
C ARG A 104 4.92 -17.81 4.88
N GLU A 105 3.81 -17.46 4.24
CA GLU A 105 2.47 -17.90 4.68
C GLU A 105 2.32 -19.42 4.55
N LEU A 106 2.77 -20.01 3.43
CA LEU A 106 2.63 -21.44 3.18
C LEU A 106 3.51 -22.31 4.10
N TYR A 107 4.73 -21.84 4.41
CA TYR A 107 5.62 -22.54 5.34
C TYR A 107 5.21 -22.35 6.81
N GLY A 108 4.57 -21.23 7.15
CA GLY A 108 4.28 -20.84 8.54
C GLY A 108 5.51 -20.42 9.35
N TYR A 109 6.69 -20.40 8.73
CA TYR A 109 7.95 -19.90 9.28
C TYR A 109 8.86 -19.40 8.15
N TRP A 110 9.96 -18.72 8.48
CA TRP A 110 10.91 -18.16 7.52
C TRP A 110 12.18 -19.01 7.37
N PRO A 111 12.34 -19.79 6.27
CA PRO A 111 13.49 -20.68 6.08
C PRO A 111 14.71 -20.01 5.41
N PHE A 112 14.58 -18.80 4.86
CA PHE A 112 15.57 -18.22 3.94
C PHE A 112 16.72 -17.45 4.62
N GLY A 113 16.76 -17.45 5.95
CA GLY A 113 17.77 -16.74 6.74
C GLY A 113 17.58 -15.22 6.80
N GLU A 114 18.46 -14.56 7.54
CA GLU A 114 18.37 -13.13 7.88
C GLU A 114 18.47 -12.21 6.66
N GLY A 115 19.47 -12.41 5.80
CA GLY A 115 19.71 -11.51 4.66
C GLY A 115 18.54 -11.48 3.66
N MET A 116 17.89 -12.62 3.43
CA MET A 116 16.69 -12.67 2.59
C MET A 116 15.49 -12.01 3.27
N CYS A 117 15.38 -12.10 4.60
CA CYS A 117 14.33 -11.41 5.35
C CYS A 117 14.50 -9.89 5.25
N ASP A 118 15.72 -9.41 5.42
CA ASP A 118 16.06 -7.98 5.32
C ASP A 118 15.77 -7.43 3.92
N MET A 119 16.14 -8.18 2.88
CA MET A 119 15.82 -7.83 1.50
C MET A 119 14.31 -7.79 1.27
N PHE A 120 13.59 -8.81 1.73
CA PHE A 120 12.14 -8.91 1.59
C PHE A 120 11.41 -7.73 2.25
N ILE A 121 11.71 -7.45 3.52
CA ILE A 121 11.09 -6.34 4.26
C ILE A 121 11.46 -4.99 3.64
N SER A 122 12.72 -4.79 3.28
CA SER A 122 13.18 -3.52 2.70
C SER A 122 12.50 -3.25 1.36
N PHE A 123 12.41 -4.25 0.48
CA PHE A 123 11.73 -4.12 -0.81
C PHE A 123 10.23 -3.95 -0.67
N ASP A 124 9.59 -4.65 0.27
CA ASP A 124 8.18 -4.45 0.56
C ASP A 124 7.89 -3.01 0.96
N VAL A 125 8.59 -2.50 1.99
CA VAL A 125 8.41 -1.12 2.46
C VAL A 125 8.74 -0.12 1.35
N LEU A 126 9.83 -0.31 0.61
CA LEU A 126 10.26 0.59 -0.47
C LEU A 126 9.21 0.67 -1.58
N MET A 127 8.79 -0.48 -2.11
CA MET A 127 7.93 -0.53 -3.30
C MET A 127 6.49 -0.16 -2.96
N CYS A 128 5.95 -0.63 -1.83
CA CYS A 128 4.63 -0.23 -1.37
C CYS A 128 4.56 1.27 -1.08
N THR A 129 5.59 1.84 -0.43
CA THR A 129 5.68 3.29 -0.19
C THR A 129 5.78 4.06 -1.51
N ALA A 130 6.58 3.57 -2.48
CA ALA A 130 6.68 4.19 -3.79
C ALA A 130 5.34 4.19 -4.53
N SER A 131 4.55 3.12 -4.46
CA SER A 131 3.22 3.06 -5.05
C SER A 131 2.27 4.11 -4.45
N ILE A 132 2.23 4.23 -3.12
CA ILE A 132 1.38 5.23 -2.43
C ILE A 132 1.79 6.66 -2.79
N LEU A 133 3.09 6.95 -2.78
CA LEU A 133 3.60 8.28 -3.10
C LEU A 133 3.43 8.62 -4.58
N ASN A 134 3.49 7.63 -5.49
CA ASN A 134 3.14 7.83 -6.90
C ASN A 134 1.65 8.19 -7.05
N LEU A 135 0.74 7.53 -6.33
CA LEU A 135 -0.68 7.92 -6.28
C LEU A 135 -0.86 9.36 -5.76
N CYS A 136 -0.11 9.74 -4.73
CA CYS A 136 -0.13 11.10 -4.21
C CYS A 136 0.39 12.12 -5.25
N ALA A 137 1.49 11.82 -5.93
CA ALA A 137 2.05 12.63 -7.00
C ALA A 137 1.08 12.77 -8.19
N ILE A 138 0.38 11.70 -8.58
CA ILE A 138 -0.69 11.73 -9.58
C ILE A 138 -1.80 12.68 -9.11
N SER A 139 -2.23 12.59 -7.85
CA SER A 139 -3.27 13.45 -7.27
C SER A 139 -2.89 14.93 -7.30
N ILE A 140 -1.65 15.27 -6.96
CA ILE A 140 -1.10 16.63 -7.05
C ILE A 140 -1.09 17.12 -8.50
N ASP A 141 -0.57 16.31 -9.42
CA ASP A 141 -0.52 16.64 -10.84
C ASP A 141 -1.92 16.92 -11.41
N ARG A 142 -2.90 16.09 -11.03
CA ARG A 142 -4.30 16.25 -11.43
C ARG A 142 -4.92 17.51 -10.87
N TYR A 143 -4.72 17.76 -9.58
CA TYR A 143 -5.21 18.97 -8.93
C TYR A 143 -4.66 20.23 -9.61
N LEU A 144 -3.36 20.28 -9.91
CA LEU A 144 -2.72 21.41 -10.59
C LEU A 144 -3.20 21.57 -12.04
N ALA A 145 -3.42 20.48 -12.76
CA ALA A 145 -3.94 20.51 -14.12
C ALA A 145 -5.37 21.08 -14.19
N ILE A 146 -6.23 20.73 -13.22
CA ILE A 146 -7.62 21.19 -13.17
C ILE A 146 -7.71 22.64 -12.67
N THR A 147 -6.97 22.99 -11.61
CA THR A 147 -7.05 24.32 -11.00
C THR A 147 -6.33 25.41 -11.81
N ARG A 148 -5.31 25.06 -12.58
CA ARG A 148 -4.45 26.02 -13.31
C ARG A 148 -4.23 25.58 -14.76
N PRO A 149 -5.27 25.41 -15.59
CA PRO A 149 -5.21 24.67 -16.86
C PRO A 149 -4.22 25.25 -17.87
N LEU A 150 -4.08 26.57 -17.98
CA LEU A 150 -3.16 27.19 -18.96
C LEU A 150 -1.72 27.25 -18.43
N ARG A 151 -1.55 27.75 -17.19
CA ARG A 151 -0.23 27.96 -16.58
C ARG A 151 0.47 26.64 -16.25
N TYR A 152 -0.29 25.63 -15.81
CA TYR A 152 0.26 24.30 -15.52
C TYR A 152 0.54 23.52 -16.81
N ALA A 153 -0.36 23.57 -17.81
CA ALA A 153 -0.13 22.88 -19.08
C ALA A 153 1.19 23.31 -19.75
N ALA A 154 1.52 24.61 -19.75
CA ALA A 154 2.79 25.12 -20.28
C ALA A 154 4.02 24.64 -19.49
N LYS A 155 3.88 24.39 -18.18
CA LYS A 155 4.98 23.93 -17.31
C LYS A 155 5.15 22.42 -17.29
N ARG A 156 4.21 21.68 -17.88
CA ARG A 156 4.10 20.24 -17.75
C ARG A 156 5.07 19.50 -18.68
N THR A 157 6.32 19.42 -18.28
CA THR A 157 7.42 18.84 -19.07
C THR A 157 7.85 17.47 -18.55
N PRO A 158 8.39 16.58 -19.41
CA PRO A 158 8.92 15.28 -18.98
C PRO A 158 9.99 15.41 -17.89
N LYS A 159 10.89 16.40 -17.99
CA LYS A 159 11.94 16.65 -16.99
C LYS A 159 11.37 16.86 -15.59
N ARG A 160 10.29 17.63 -15.45
CA ARG A 160 9.65 17.84 -14.14
C ARG A 160 8.96 16.58 -13.62
N MET A 161 8.37 15.77 -14.50
CA MET A 161 7.76 14.50 -14.11
C MET A 161 8.81 13.52 -13.59
N MET A 162 9.96 13.44 -14.27
CA MET A 162 11.10 12.64 -13.80
C MET A 162 11.63 13.12 -12.45
N ILE A 163 11.68 14.43 -12.20
CA ILE A 163 12.06 14.98 -10.88
C ILE A 163 11.04 14.56 -9.81
N MET A 164 9.73 14.62 -10.10
CA MET A 164 8.70 14.15 -9.16
C MET A 164 8.86 12.67 -8.84
N ILE A 165 9.10 11.83 -9.87
CA ILE A 165 9.37 10.40 -9.70
C ILE A 165 10.60 10.19 -8.83
N LEU A 166 11.70 10.87 -9.12
CA LEU A 166 12.93 10.76 -8.33
C LEU A 166 12.68 11.09 -6.84
N ILE A 167 11.93 12.16 -6.55
CA ILE A 167 11.56 12.52 -5.18
C ILE A 167 10.75 11.40 -4.52
N VAL A 168 9.78 10.81 -5.23
CA VAL A 168 8.99 9.68 -4.73
C VAL A 168 9.91 8.52 -4.34
N TRP A 169 10.79 8.07 -5.23
CA TRP A 169 11.68 6.94 -4.97
C TRP A 169 12.68 7.21 -3.84
N LEU A 170 13.24 8.42 -3.77
CA LEU A 170 14.16 8.80 -2.70
C LEU A 170 13.46 8.85 -1.34
N PHE A 171 12.23 9.37 -1.28
CA PHE A 171 11.47 9.41 -0.04
C PHE A 171 11.03 8.01 0.41
N SER A 172 10.65 7.13 -0.52
CA SER A 172 10.39 5.72 -0.22
C SER A 172 11.62 5.00 0.32
N ALA A 173 12.80 5.24 -0.27
CA ALA A 173 14.05 4.67 0.21
C ALA A 173 14.40 5.18 1.62
N LEU A 174 14.24 6.49 1.85
CA LEU A 174 14.44 7.09 3.16
C LEU A 174 13.58 6.42 4.24
N ILE A 175 12.34 6.03 3.90
CA ILE A 175 11.44 5.33 4.82
C ILE A 175 11.83 3.86 5.05
N SER A 176 12.30 3.17 4.00
CA SER A 176 12.63 1.74 4.04
C SER A 176 13.95 1.41 4.75
N ILE A 177 14.93 2.31 4.68
CA ILE A 177 16.31 2.09 5.15
C ILE A 177 16.51 1.97 6.68
N PRO A 178 15.82 2.72 7.57
CA PRO A 178 16.18 2.82 8.99
C PRO A 178 16.37 1.51 9.77
N PRO A 179 15.62 0.42 9.54
CA PRO A 179 15.88 -0.85 10.21
C PRO A 179 17.34 -1.31 10.05
N MET A 180 17.97 -1.06 8.90
CA MET A 180 19.37 -1.43 8.62
C MET A 180 20.40 -0.62 9.43
N PHE A 181 19.99 0.49 10.06
CA PHE A 181 20.87 1.43 10.76
C PHE A 181 20.59 1.52 12.27
N GLY A 182 19.99 0.48 12.86
CA GLY A 182 19.83 0.35 14.31
C GLY A 182 18.40 0.40 14.84
N PHE A 183 17.40 0.41 13.95
CA PHE A 183 15.99 0.25 14.35
C PHE A 183 15.49 -1.20 14.24
N LYS A 184 16.32 -2.14 13.74
CA LYS A 184 16.00 -3.56 13.64
C LYS A 184 16.22 -4.30 14.96
N GLU A 185 15.34 -5.24 15.27
CA GLU A 185 15.48 -6.17 16.39
C GLU A 185 16.37 -7.37 16.00
N PRO A 186 17.03 -8.04 16.96
CA PRO A 186 17.85 -9.21 16.67
C PRO A 186 17.09 -10.27 15.89
N PHE A 187 17.68 -10.78 14.82
CA PHE A 187 17.04 -11.80 13.99
C PHE A 187 16.88 -13.11 14.76
N VAL A 188 15.68 -13.70 14.68
CA VAL A 188 15.37 -15.00 15.26
C VAL A 188 15.12 -16.00 14.14
N THR A 189 15.82 -17.14 14.17
CA THR A 189 15.68 -18.18 13.15
C THR A 189 14.23 -18.64 13.03
N GLY A 190 13.71 -18.70 11.80
CA GLY A 190 12.33 -19.08 11.52
C GLY A 190 11.32 -17.92 11.58
N LEU A 191 11.73 -16.72 11.97
CA LEU A 191 10.85 -15.53 12.03
C LEU A 191 11.36 -14.44 11.07
N CYS A 192 10.43 -13.84 10.33
CA CYS A 192 10.70 -12.68 9.50
C CYS A 192 9.57 -11.68 9.63
N GLU A 193 9.76 -10.73 10.53
CA GLU A 193 8.75 -9.75 10.94
C GLU A 193 9.32 -8.33 10.82
N TYR A 194 8.43 -7.37 10.59
CA TYR A 194 8.79 -5.95 10.60
C TYR A 194 9.26 -5.55 12.00
N SER A 195 10.14 -4.55 12.06
CA SER A 195 10.59 -4.01 13.35
C SER A 195 9.41 -3.51 14.18
N SER A 196 9.30 -4.00 15.42
CA SER A 196 8.28 -3.54 16.36
C SER A 196 8.68 -2.26 17.08
N ASN A 197 9.87 -1.71 16.81
CA ASN A 197 10.35 -0.46 17.38
C ASN A 197 9.35 0.68 17.16
N ILE A 198 8.88 1.28 18.25
CA ILE A 198 7.80 2.26 18.23
C ILE A 198 8.13 3.50 17.40
N ILE A 199 9.37 4.00 17.47
CA ILE A 199 9.81 5.18 16.74
C ILE A 199 9.77 4.89 15.24
N TYR A 200 10.30 3.73 14.85
CA TYR A 200 10.27 3.29 13.46
C TYR A 200 8.84 3.06 12.97
N GLN A 201 7.98 2.40 13.75
CA GLN A 201 6.58 2.17 13.36
C GLN A 201 5.83 3.48 13.13
N ILE A 202 5.96 4.47 14.02
CA ILE A 202 5.33 5.79 13.85
C ILE A 202 5.91 6.47 12.61
N TYR A 203 7.24 6.52 12.49
CA TYR A 203 7.92 7.16 11.37
C TYR A 203 7.49 6.57 10.02
N ALA A 204 7.54 5.25 9.89
CA ALA A 204 7.22 4.54 8.65
C ALA A 204 5.74 4.65 8.30
N THR A 205 4.82 4.44 9.25
CA THR A 205 3.37 4.51 8.97
C THR A 205 2.92 5.94 8.67
N CYS A 206 3.44 6.95 9.37
CA CYS A 206 3.14 8.35 9.06
C CYS A 206 3.67 8.77 7.69
N GLY A 207 4.93 8.46 7.40
CA GLY A 207 5.60 8.83 6.16
C GLY A 207 5.06 8.10 4.92
N ALA A 208 4.83 6.80 5.04
CA ALA A 208 4.42 5.96 3.91
C ALA A 208 2.92 6.01 3.64
N PHE A 209 2.10 6.23 4.67
CA PHE A 209 0.65 6.03 4.58
C PHE A 209 -0.17 7.23 5.04
N TYR A 210 -0.11 7.64 6.31
CA TYR A 210 -1.06 8.62 6.84
C TYR A 210 -0.92 10.02 6.20
N ILE A 211 0.30 10.54 6.07
CA ILE A 211 0.53 11.86 5.46
C ILE A 211 0.12 11.84 3.98
N PRO A 212 0.58 10.88 3.14
CA PRO A 212 0.12 10.77 1.76
C PRO A 212 -1.40 10.64 1.64
N LEU A 213 -2.03 9.82 2.48
CA LEU A 213 -3.49 9.63 2.49
C LEU A 213 -4.24 10.94 2.77
N ILE A 214 -3.85 11.68 3.80
CA ILE A 214 -4.48 12.98 4.15
C ILE A 214 -4.34 13.96 2.98
N VAL A 215 -3.15 14.06 2.38
CA VAL A 215 -2.92 14.91 1.21
C VAL A 215 -3.83 14.51 0.06
N MET A 216 -3.90 13.22 -0.27
CA MET A 216 -4.77 12.73 -1.34
C MET A 216 -6.24 13.04 -1.05
N LEU A 217 -6.74 12.76 0.16
CA LEU A 217 -8.14 13.04 0.53
C LEU A 217 -8.48 14.52 0.41
N ILE A 218 -7.63 15.43 0.87
CA ILE A 218 -7.83 16.88 0.76
C ILE A 218 -7.86 17.28 -0.73
N LEU A 219 -6.90 16.82 -1.52
CA LEU A 219 -6.82 17.17 -2.93
C LEU A 219 -8.02 16.62 -3.72
N TYR A 220 -8.40 15.37 -3.51
CA TYR A 220 -9.56 14.78 -4.16
C TYR A 220 -10.87 15.42 -3.71
N GLY A 221 -11.04 15.73 -2.43
CA GLY A 221 -12.19 16.49 -1.94
C GLY A 221 -12.32 17.82 -2.67
N ARG A 222 -11.22 18.56 -2.82
CA ARG A 222 -11.19 19.81 -3.60
C ARG A 222 -11.49 19.57 -5.09
N ILE A 223 -10.93 18.53 -5.70
CA ILE A 223 -11.22 18.16 -7.10
C ILE A 223 -12.71 17.89 -7.30
N LEU A 224 -13.35 17.14 -6.39
CA LEU A 224 -14.76 16.80 -6.48
C LEU A 224 -15.66 18.03 -6.34
N ILE A 225 -15.35 18.94 -5.42
CA ILE A 225 -16.08 20.21 -5.27
C ILE A 225 -15.95 21.04 -6.55
N LEU A 226 -14.73 21.18 -7.09
CA LEU A 226 -14.50 21.92 -8.33
C LEU A 226 -15.27 21.30 -9.51
N ALA A 227 -15.23 19.98 -9.65
CA ALA A 227 -15.94 19.27 -10.71
C ALA A 227 -17.47 19.43 -10.60
N ARG A 228 -18.02 19.40 -9.38
CA ARG A 228 -19.45 19.67 -9.13
C ARG A 228 -19.81 21.10 -9.51
N ASN A 229 -19.01 22.08 -9.09
CA ASN A 229 -19.25 23.48 -9.40
C ASN A 229 -19.20 23.75 -10.92
N MET A 230 -18.27 23.13 -11.64
CA MET A 230 -18.20 23.19 -13.10
C MET A 230 -19.46 22.59 -13.75
N ALA A 231 -19.92 21.43 -13.29
CA ALA A 231 -21.14 20.81 -13.81
C ALA A 231 -22.40 21.68 -13.58
N HIS A 232 -22.52 22.32 -12.42
CA HIS A 232 -23.62 23.25 -12.14
C HIS A 232 -23.56 24.52 -13.01
N ALA A 233 -22.36 25.07 -13.22
CA ALA A 233 -22.15 26.23 -14.08
C ALA A 233 -22.52 25.93 -15.55
N ASP A 234 -22.11 24.77 -16.07
CA ASP A 234 -22.45 24.32 -17.42
C ASP A 234 -23.97 24.11 -17.58
N ALA A 235 -24.64 23.51 -16.59
CA ALA A 235 -26.10 23.33 -16.60
C ALA A 235 -26.86 24.67 -16.59
N LYS A 236 -26.37 25.65 -15.81
CA LYS A 236 -26.95 27.01 -15.78
C LYS A 236 -26.75 27.74 -17.11
N GLN A 237 -25.56 27.61 -17.72
CA GLN A 237 -25.28 28.20 -19.03
C GLN A 237 -26.18 27.60 -20.12
N GLN A 238 -26.34 26.27 -20.17
CA GLN A 238 -27.26 25.64 -21.10
C GLN A 238 -28.71 26.10 -20.92
N ARG A 239 -29.20 26.19 -19.67
CA ARG A 239 -30.56 26.69 -19.39
C ARG A 239 -30.76 28.14 -19.82
N SER A 240 -29.75 29.00 -19.65
CA SER A 240 -29.80 30.39 -20.11
C SER A 240 -29.82 30.54 -21.64
N LEU A 241 -29.13 29.65 -22.35
CA LEU A 241 -29.11 29.63 -23.83
C LEU A 241 -30.42 29.10 -24.42
N VAL A 242 -31.17 28.26 -23.70
CA VAL A 242 -32.50 27.78 -24.13
C VAL A 242 -33.60 28.80 -23.79
N SER A 243 -33.45 29.54 -22.69
CA SER A 243 -34.43 30.56 -22.28
C SER A 243 -34.33 31.86 -23.09
N SER A 244 -33.15 32.18 -23.61
CA SER A 244 -32.96 33.27 -24.56
C SER A 244 -33.12 32.71 -25.96
N ASN A 245 -34.20 33.05 -26.67
CA ASN A 245 -34.45 32.65 -28.07
C ASN A 245 -33.43 33.26 -29.07
N TRP A 246 -32.22 33.60 -28.62
CA TRP A 246 -31.15 34.18 -29.42
C TRP A 246 -30.52 33.11 -30.30
N VAL A 247 -30.97 33.06 -31.55
CA VAL A 247 -30.20 32.48 -32.65
C VAL A 247 -28.99 33.39 -32.88
N CYS A 248 -27.87 33.13 -32.21
CA CYS A 248 -26.58 33.74 -32.58
C CYS A 248 -26.02 33.04 -33.82
N PRO A 249 -25.98 33.67 -35.01
CA PRO A 249 -25.36 33.08 -36.18
C PRO A 249 -23.84 33.34 -36.10
N LYS A 250 -23.04 32.26 -36.14
CA LYS A 250 -21.56 32.26 -36.31
C LYS A 250 -20.68 32.54 -35.08
N LEU A 251 -20.81 31.76 -34.00
CA LEU A 251 -19.61 31.34 -33.25
C LEU A 251 -19.28 29.89 -33.60
N PRO A 252 -18.00 29.53 -33.84
CA PRO A 252 -17.61 28.15 -34.08
C PRO A 252 -18.06 27.29 -32.90
N PRO A 253 -18.54 26.06 -33.14
CA PRO A 253 -19.25 25.30 -32.13
C PRO A 253 -18.36 25.09 -30.89
N VAL A 254 -18.97 25.31 -29.72
CA VAL A 254 -18.49 24.98 -28.37
C VAL A 254 -18.15 23.46 -28.20
N LYS A 255 -18.10 22.69 -29.28
CA LYS A 255 -17.68 21.28 -29.34
C LYS A 255 -16.30 21.03 -28.73
N LYS A 256 -15.33 21.93 -28.93
CA LYS A 256 -13.94 21.74 -28.45
C LYS A 256 -13.79 21.97 -26.93
N ARG A 257 -14.64 22.82 -26.35
CA ARG A 257 -14.69 23.06 -24.89
C ARG A 257 -15.45 21.94 -24.17
N ASN A 258 -16.58 21.48 -24.73
CA ASN A 258 -17.34 20.35 -24.20
C ASN A 258 -16.55 19.04 -24.20
N SER A 259 -15.78 18.72 -25.26
CA SER A 259 -15.01 17.47 -25.29
C SER A 259 -13.86 17.43 -24.28
N ARG A 260 -13.23 18.58 -24.01
CA ARG A 260 -12.17 18.71 -23.00
C ARG A 260 -12.74 18.61 -21.59
N HIS A 261 -13.87 19.28 -21.29
CA HIS A 261 -14.57 19.16 -20.01
C HIS A 261 -15.11 17.73 -19.76
N GLN A 262 -15.66 17.08 -20.79
CA GLN A 262 -16.14 15.70 -20.68
C GLN A 262 -15.01 14.69 -20.46
N ASN A 263 -13.86 14.85 -21.12
CA ASN A 263 -12.69 13.99 -20.90
C ASN A 263 -12.07 14.21 -19.51
N GLU A 264 -12.05 15.46 -19.02
CA GLU A 264 -11.58 15.77 -17.67
C GLU A 264 -12.53 15.22 -16.59
N SER A 265 -13.86 15.29 -16.80
CA SER A 265 -14.85 14.66 -15.90
C SER A 265 -14.74 13.12 -15.86
N LYS A 266 -14.47 12.48 -17.00
CA LYS A 266 -14.21 11.02 -17.06
C LYS A 266 -12.94 10.63 -16.31
N ALA A 267 -11.85 11.38 -16.48
CA ALA A 267 -10.61 11.16 -15.76
C ALA A 267 -10.78 11.31 -14.24
N VAL A 268 -11.56 12.30 -13.79
CA VAL A 268 -11.88 12.49 -12.35
C VAL A 268 -12.66 11.30 -11.78
N LYS A 269 -13.59 10.71 -12.54
CA LYS A 269 -14.33 9.50 -12.12
C LYS A 269 -13.41 8.30 -11.95
N THR A 270 -12.55 8.01 -12.94
CA THR A 270 -11.60 6.89 -12.86
C THR A 270 -10.65 7.04 -11.68
N LEU A 271 -10.13 8.25 -11.43
CA LEU A 271 -9.25 8.51 -10.29
C LEU A 271 -9.95 8.44 -8.95
N GLY A 272 -11.21 8.88 -8.87
CA GLY A 272 -12.04 8.72 -7.68
C GLY A 272 -12.31 7.26 -7.32
N ILE A 273 -12.48 6.39 -8.32
CA ILE A 273 -12.59 4.93 -8.12
C ILE A 273 -11.27 4.37 -7.59
N ILE A 274 -10.14 4.71 -8.23
CA ILE A 274 -8.80 4.26 -7.78
C ILE A 274 -8.55 4.67 -6.33
N MET A 275 -8.87 5.92 -5.97
CA MET A 275 -8.72 6.44 -4.61
C MET A 275 -9.67 5.75 -3.62
N GLY A 276 -10.92 5.49 -4.01
CA GLY A 276 -11.89 4.76 -3.19
C GLY A 276 -11.45 3.32 -2.92
N CYS A 277 -11.01 2.60 -3.96
CA CYS A 277 -10.43 1.26 -3.83
C CYS A 277 -9.20 1.28 -2.93
N PHE A 278 -8.29 2.25 -3.11
CA PHE A 278 -7.12 2.40 -2.24
C PHE A 278 -7.51 2.54 -0.77
N CYS A 279 -8.42 3.46 -0.43
CA CYS A 279 -8.87 3.64 0.95
C CYS A 279 -9.53 2.38 1.53
N LEU A 280 -10.32 1.65 0.73
CA LEU A 280 -11.01 0.43 1.16
C LEU A 280 -10.05 -0.73 1.38
N CYS A 281 -9.11 -0.95 0.45
CA CYS A 281 -8.12 -2.03 0.55
C CYS A 281 -7.15 -1.83 1.71
N TRP A 282 -6.83 -0.58 2.06
CA TRP A 282 -5.94 -0.26 3.18
C TRP A 282 -6.66 -0.05 4.52
N LEU A 283 -8.01 -0.04 4.53
CA LEU A 283 -8.81 0.14 5.74
C LEU A 283 -8.53 -0.90 6.85
N PRO A 284 -8.33 -2.20 6.56
CA PRO A 284 -8.03 -3.19 7.59
C PRO A 284 -6.67 -2.91 8.27
N PHE A 285 -5.65 -2.57 7.48
CA PHE A 285 -4.34 -2.16 8.00
C PHE A 285 -4.45 -0.88 8.85
N PHE A 286 -5.26 0.09 8.40
CA PHE A 286 -5.58 1.31 9.15
C PHE A 286 -6.20 0.99 10.52
N ILE A 287 -7.19 0.11 10.59
CA ILE A 287 -7.86 -0.24 11.86
C ILE A 287 -6.88 -0.90 12.82
N ILE A 288 -6.04 -1.81 12.34
CA ILE A 288 -5.08 -2.55 13.15
C ILE A 288 -3.96 -1.62 13.66
N ALA A 289 -3.36 -0.81 12.77
CA ALA A 289 -2.31 0.13 13.13
C ALA A 289 -2.82 1.24 14.07
N VAL A 290 -4.01 1.81 13.81
CA VAL A 290 -4.63 2.79 14.71
C VAL A 290 -4.93 2.15 16.07
N SER A 291 -5.45 0.92 16.11
CA SER A 291 -5.72 0.22 17.38
C SER A 291 -4.45 0.01 18.20
N PHE A 292 -3.32 -0.27 17.53
CA PHE A 292 -2.01 -0.38 18.18
C PHE A 292 -1.53 0.96 18.73
N ILE A 293 -1.60 2.04 17.94
CA ILE A 293 -1.23 3.39 18.36
C ILE A 293 -2.15 3.88 19.50
N LEU A 294 -3.45 3.62 19.43
CA LEU A 294 -4.41 4.03 20.47
C LEU A 294 -4.12 3.31 21.79
N LYS A 295 -3.81 2.01 21.76
CA LYS A 295 -3.38 1.25 22.94
C LYS A 295 -2.13 1.86 23.56
N ILE A 296 -1.16 2.27 22.75
CA ILE A 296 0.08 2.89 23.21
C ILE A 296 -0.18 4.27 23.82
N ILE A 297 -0.99 5.12 23.18
CA ILE A 297 -1.38 6.43 23.71
C ILE A 297 -2.10 6.25 25.06
N ILE A 298 -3.00 5.28 25.17
CA ILE A 298 -3.70 4.97 26.42
C ILE A 298 -2.70 4.51 27.49
N ILE A 299 -1.74 3.66 27.17
CA ILE A 299 -0.70 3.22 28.12
C ILE A 299 0.17 4.40 28.57
N ILE A 300 0.58 5.28 27.66
CA ILE A 300 1.38 6.47 27.99
C ILE A 300 0.58 7.42 28.87
N ILE A 301 -0.69 7.68 28.54
CA ILE A 301 -1.58 8.54 29.33
C ILE A 301 -1.81 7.95 30.73
N ILE A 302 -2.08 6.64 30.82
CA ILE A 302 -2.24 5.94 32.11
C ILE A 302 -0.92 6.00 32.91
N GLY A 303 0.23 5.80 32.27
CA GLY A 303 1.54 5.90 32.91
C GLY A 303 1.86 7.30 33.43
N ILE A 304 1.43 8.35 32.73
CA ILE A 304 1.55 9.75 33.17
C ILE A 304 0.56 10.09 34.29
N ILE A 305 -0.63 9.47 34.30
CA ILE A 305 -1.65 9.70 35.34
C ILE A 305 -1.31 8.95 36.64
N LEU A 306 -0.63 7.80 36.55
CA LEU A 306 -0.26 6.96 37.69
C LEU A 306 1.10 7.32 38.32
N TYR A 307 1.81 8.33 37.81
CA TYR A 307 3.10 8.83 38.30
C TYR A 307 2.98 10.30 38.67
#